data_AF-A0AAV4JEH5-F1
#
_entry.id   AF-A0AAV4JEH5-F1
#
_cell.length_a   1.000
_cell.length_b   1.000
_cell.length_c   1.000
_cell.angle_alpha   90.00
_cell.angle_beta   90.00
_cell.angle_gamma   90.00
#
_symmetry.space_group_name_H-M   'P 1'
#
loop_
_entity.id
_entity.type
_entity.pdbx_description
1 polymer ?
#
loop_
_entity_poly.entity_id
_entity_poly.type
_entity_poly.pdbx_seq_one_letter_code
_entity_poly.pdbx_strand_id
1 'polypeptide(L)' 'MRYAKENLGTKSFSSKIGFSNNASLNLFQSLGFKEVSRSEVFEEVTLQLEESATDVVLKFTENYALESSVES' A
#
# COMPACT_ATOMS: atom_id res chain seq x y z
N MET A 1 -3.16 4.05 -3.34
CA MET A 1 -4.04 3.03 -2.72
C MET A 1 -5.52 3.41 -2.79
N ARG A 2 -5.93 4.64 -2.39
CA ARG A 2 -7.34 5.08 -2.42
C ARG A 2 -8.03 4.88 -3.77
N TYR A 3 -7.44 5.42 -4.84
CA TYR A 3 -7.92 5.22 -6.22
C TYR A 3 -8.17 3.73 -6.55
N ALA A 4 -7.19 2.87 -6.26
CA ALA A 4 -7.25 1.44 -6.57
C ALA A 4 -8.36 0.72 -5.78
N LYS A 5 -8.57 1.08 -4.50
CA LYS A 5 -9.67 0.52 -3.68
C LYS A 5 -11.04 0.92 -4.25
N GLU A 6 -11.23 2.20 -4.58
CA GLU A 6 -12.55 2.72 -4.99
C GLU A 6 -12.88 2.50 -6.47
N ASN A 7 -11.90 2.62 -7.37
CA ASN A 7 -12.13 2.65 -8.82
C ASN A 7 -11.70 1.36 -9.52
N LEU A 8 -10.77 0.61 -8.93
CA LEU A 8 -10.25 -0.63 -9.51
C LEU A 8 -10.71 -1.89 -8.74
N GLY A 9 -11.50 -1.73 -7.67
CA GLY A 9 -11.97 -2.85 -6.83
C GLY A 9 -10.84 -3.62 -6.15
N THR A 10 -9.68 -2.98 -5.94
CA THR A 10 -8.50 -3.64 -5.33
C THR A 10 -8.77 -3.94 -3.86
N LYS A 11 -8.67 -5.22 -3.48
CA LYS A 11 -8.94 -5.71 -2.11
C LYS A 11 -7.68 -5.88 -1.26
N SER A 12 -6.54 -6.12 -1.90
CA SER A 12 -5.27 -6.37 -1.22
C SER A 12 -4.17 -5.51 -1.81
N PHE A 13 -3.27 -5.07 -0.95
CA PHE A 13 -2.07 -4.33 -1.32
C PHE A 13 -0.86 -5.08 -0.80
N SER A 14 0.10 -5.38 -1.68
CA SER A 14 1.37 -5.96 -1.33
C SER A 14 2.52 -5.14 -1.92
N SER A 15 3.67 -5.21 -1.25
CA SER A 15 4.89 -4.54 -1.68
C SER A 15 6.09 -5.45 -1.44
N LYS A 16 7.01 -5.50 -2.40
CA LYS A 16 8.29 -6.18 -2.27
C LYS A 16 9.38 -5.13 -2.09
N ILE A 17 10.14 -5.23 -1.01
CA ILE A 17 11.10 -4.21 -0.60
C ILE A 17 12.43 -4.88 -0.28
N GLY A 18 13.50 -4.41 -0.93
CA GLY A 18 14.86 -4.91 -0.65
C GLY A 18 15.29 -4.66 0.80
N PHE A 19 16.08 -5.58 1.37
CA PHE A 19 16.51 -5.57 2.78
C PHE A 19 17.20 -4.27 3.20
N SER A 20 17.96 -3.67 2.30
CA SER A 20 18.70 -2.44 2.56
C SER A 20 17.83 -1.17 2.55
N ASN A 21 16.59 -1.25 2.03
CA ASN A 21 15.70 -0.10 1.92
C ASN A 21 14.90 0.13 3.21
N ASN A 22 15.63 0.49 4.28
CA ASN A 22 15.08 0.76 5.60
C ASN A 22 14.01 1.88 5.57
N ALA A 23 14.16 2.88 4.70
CA ALA A 23 13.18 3.96 4.57
C ALA A 23 11.81 3.43 4.12
N SER A 24 11.78 2.63 3.06
CA SER A 24 10.54 2.01 2.58
C SER A 24 10.00 0.98 3.56
N LEU A 25 10.85 0.17 4.19
CA LEU A 25 10.42 -0.80 5.20
C LEU A 25 9.69 -0.10 6.36
N ASN A 26 10.28 0.95 6.92
CA ASN A 26 9.68 1.73 8.00
C ASN A 26 8.37 2.41 7.57
N LEU A 27 8.34 2.99 6.37
CA LEU A 27 7.13 3.61 5.82
C LEU A 27 5.97 2.61 5.74
N PHE A 28 6.18 1.47 5.09
CA PHE A 28 5.10 0.49 4.89
C PHE A 28 4.66 -0.15 6.21
N GLN A 29 5.58 -0.39 7.14
CA GLN A 29 5.24 -0.85 8.49
C GLN A 29 4.39 0.20 9.25
N SER A 30 4.73 1.49 9.17
CA SER A 30 3.94 2.56 9.80
C SER A 30 2.53 2.69 9.21
N LEU A 31 2.35 2.32 7.95
CA LEU A 31 1.06 2.26 7.26
C LEU A 31 0.26 1.00 7.61
N GLY A 32 0.81 0.10 8.44
CA GLY A 32 0.17 -1.12 8.91
C GLY A 32 0.42 -2.35 8.04
N PHE A 33 1.33 -2.30 7.07
CA PHE A 33 1.73 -3.49 6.32
C PHE A 33 2.55 -4.43 7.21
N LYS A 34 2.37 -5.73 7.02
CA LYS A 34 3.07 -6.79 7.75
C LYS A 34 3.85 -7.68 6.81
N GLU A 35 5.01 -8.17 7.26
CA GLU A 35 5.79 -9.16 6.52
C GLU A 35 5.01 -10.47 6.39
N VAL A 36 4.84 -10.94 5.16
CA VAL A 36 4.17 -12.21 4.84
C VAL A 36 5.13 -13.22 4.20
N SER A 37 6.23 -12.76 3.61
CA SER A 37 7.31 -13.63 3.13
C SER A 37 8.62 -12.87 2.97
N ARG A 38 9.71 -13.64 2.87
CA ARG A 38 11.07 -13.16 2.68
C ARG A 38 11.78 -14.02 1.64
N SER A 39 12.56 -13.39 0.76
CA SER A 39 13.41 -14.07 -0.21
C SER A 39 14.86 -13.67 -0.01
N GLU A 40 15.68 -14.62 0.45
CA GLU A 40 17.13 -14.42 0.59
C GLU A 40 17.82 -14.31 -0.77
N VAL A 41 17.32 -15.02 -1.80
CA VAL A 41 17.92 -15.01 -3.15
C VAL A 41 17.78 -13.64 -3.82
N PHE A 42 16.69 -12.93 -3.54
CA PHE A 42 16.41 -11.60 -4.09
C PHE A 42 16.68 -10.48 -3.08
N GLU A 43 17.14 -10.83 -1.88
CA GLU A 43 17.32 -9.93 -0.75
C GLU A 43 16.13 -8.98 -0.53
N GLU A 44 14.91 -9.53 -0.57
CA GLU A 44 13.66 -8.75 -0.46
C GLU A 44 12.65 -9.34 0.53
N VAL A 45 11.85 -8.45 1.11
CA VAL A 45 10.72 -8.76 1.99
C VAL A 45 9.42 -8.46 1.24
N THR A 46 8.45 -9.38 1.28
CA THR A 46 7.08 -9.09 0.85
C THR A 46 6.25 -8.66 2.05
N LEU A 47 5.74 -7.45 2.00
CA LEU A 47 4.81 -6.89 2.98
C LEU A 47 3.40 -6.85 2.39
N GLN A 48 2.38 -7.07 3.22
CA GLN A 48 0.97 -7.01 2.83
C GLN A 48 0.15 -6.18 3.84
N LEU A 49 -0.79 -5.38 3.32
CA LEU A 49 -1.81 -4.74 4.12
C LEU A 49 -3.03 -5.65 4.21
N GLU A 50 -3.44 -5.98 5.44
CA GLU A 50 -4.64 -6.77 5.69
C GLU A 50 -5.88 -6.09 5.10
N GLU A 51 -6.80 -6.87 4.54
CA GLU A 51 -8.04 -6.35 3.94
C GLU A 51 -8.84 -5.53 4.96
N SER A 52 -8.93 -6.03 6.20
CA SER A 52 -9.56 -5.34 7.34
C SER A 52 -8.84 -4.06 7.78
N ALA A 53 -7.56 -3.91 7.43
CA ALA A 53 -6.78 -2.71 7.72
C ALA A 53 -6.82 -1.70 6.58
N THR A 54 -7.43 -1.99 5.43
CA THR A 54 -7.49 -1.05 4.30
C THR A 54 -8.30 0.22 4.60
N ASP A 55 -9.02 0.28 5.72
CA ASP A 55 -9.70 1.48 6.19
C ASP A 55 -8.73 2.57 6.65
N VAL A 56 -7.49 2.20 7.02
CA VAL A 56 -6.43 3.21 7.27
C VAL A 56 -6.18 4.05 6.03
N VAL A 57 -6.29 3.46 4.83
CA VAL A 57 -6.16 4.20 3.57
C VAL A 57 -7.23 5.27 3.49
N LEU A 58 -8.47 4.99 3.90
CA LEU A 58 -9.56 5.97 3.89
C LEU A 58 -9.26 7.13 4.83
N LYS A 59 -8.78 6.83 6.05
CA LYS A 59 -8.41 7.83 7.07
C LYS A 59 -7.26 8.74 6.63
N PHE A 60 -6.21 8.19 6.01
CA PHE A 60 -5.09 9.00 5.55
C PHE A 60 -5.36 9.78 4.27
N THR A 61 -6.50 9.51 3.61
CA THR A 61 -6.86 10.13 2.33
C THR A 61 -8.24 10.77 2.39
N GLU A 62 -8.61 11.34 3.55
CA GLU A 62 -9.92 11.98 3.75
C GLU A 62 -10.19 13.10 2.72
N ASN A 63 -9.16 13.83 2.32
CA ASN A 63 -9.26 14.91 1.32
C ASN A 63 -8.95 14.45 -0.11
N TYR A 64 -8.89 13.15 -0.37
CA TYR A 64 -8.67 12.65 -1.72
C TYR A 64 -9.89 12.93 -2.59
N ALA A 65 -9.68 13.65 -3.68
CA ALA A 65 -10.64 13.87 -4.73
C ALA A 65 -9.99 13.57 -6.08
N LEU A 66 -10.74 12.96 -6.99
CA LEU A 66 -10.37 12.92 -8.39
C LEU A 66 -10.80 14.24 -9.00
N GLU A 67 -9.86 15.02 -9.54
CA GLU A 67 -10.26 16.12 -10.41
C GLU A 67 -10.97 15.52 -11.62
N SER A 68 -12.25 15.83 -11.77
CA SER A 68 -12.97 15.52 -12.98
C SER A 68 -12.30 16.30 -14.11
N SER A 69 -11.75 15.62 -15.11
CA SER A 69 -11.49 16.24 -16.40
C SER A 69 -12.79 16.89 -16.83
N VAL A 70 -12.84 18.22 -16.82
CA VAL A 70 -13.87 18.99 -17.50
C VAL A 70 -13.61 18.75 -18.98
N GLU A 71 -14.18 17.67 -19.50
CA GLU A 71 -14.24 17.48 -20.94
C GLU A 71 -15.28 18.46 -21.48
N SER A 72 -14.78 19.31 -22.37
CA SER A 72 -15.41 20.54 -22.88
C SER A 72 -16.58 20.27 -23.81
#